data_AF-A0A944SNM0-F1
#
_entry.id   AF-A0A944SNM0-F1
#
_cell.length_a   1.000
_cell.length_b   1.000
_cell.length_c   1.000
_cell.angle_alpha   90.00
_cell.angle_beta   90.00
_cell.angle_gamma   90.00
#
_symmetry.space_group_name_H-M   'P 1'
#
loop_
_entity.id
_entity.type
_entity.pdbx_description
1 polymer ?
#
loop_
_entity_poly.entity_id
_entity_poly.type
_entity_poly.pdbx_seq_one_letter_code
_entity_poly.pdbx_strand_id
1 'polypeptide(L)'
;MNLYGSPLYIYSKSQIEFNWKIFEKSFGIHPHLICYAVKANSNLAVLNVLANLGSGFDIVSLGELERVIASGGDPGKCVFSGVAKTENSIRKALEYGIYCFNVESEDELDRIESVASSLRVHAPISIRVNPDVDAKTHPYISTGLTENKFGVSVEVALSMYKKANLSDNLEVCGLDYHIGSQITDL
;
A
#
# COMPACT_ATOMS: atom_id res chain seq x y z
N MET A 1 15.91 -39.71 -4.71
CA MET A 1 15.19 -39.05 -3.60
C MET A 1 14.92 -37.60 -3.99
N ASN A 2 13.66 -37.16 -4.01
CA ASN A 2 13.27 -35.78 -4.33
C ASN A 2 13.77 -34.84 -3.23
N LEU A 3 14.80 -34.02 -3.54
CA LEU A 3 15.53 -33.16 -2.59
C LEU A 3 14.62 -32.31 -1.67
N TYR A 4 13.41 -31.96 -2.11
CA TYR A 4 12.51 -31.03 -1.42
C TYR A 4 11.12 -31.59 -1.06
N GLY A 5 10.81 -32.85 -1.39
CA GLY A 5 9.50 -33.46 -1.10
C GLY A 5 8.29 -32.81 -1.80
N SER A 6 7.07 -33.20 -1.42
CA SER A 6 5.81 -32.63 -1.92
C SER A 6 4.70 -32.65 -0.85
N PRO A 7 3.78 -31.65 -0.80
CA PRO A 7 3.62 -30.56 -1.77
C PRO A 7 4.70 -29.46 -1.63
N LEU A 8 5.05 -28.83 -2.75
CA LEU A 8 6.13 -27.85 -2.84
C LEU A 8 5.70 -26.68 -3.74
N TYR A 9 5.89 -25.44 -3.27
CA TYR A 9 5.81 -24.25 -4.10
C TYR A 9 7.15 -24.00 -4.79
N ILE A 10 7.13 -23.85 -6.11
CA ILE A 10 8.30 -23.52 -6.92
C ILE A 10 8.01 -22.20 -7.63
N TYR A 11 8.91 -21.23 -7.47
CA TYR A 11 8.79 -19.90 -8.08
C TYR A 11 9.88 -19.69 -9.13
N SER A 12 9.51 -19.10 -10.25
CA SER A 12 10.47 -18.71 -11.30
C SER A 12 10.91 -17.26 -11.08
N LYS A 13 12.19 -17.06 -10.71
CA LYS A 13 12.79 -15.72 -10.58
C LYS A 13 12.68 -14.93 -11.89
N SER A 14 13.00 -15.55 -13.03
CA SER A 14 12.95 -14.89 -14.33
C SER A 14 11.54 -14.43 -14.70
N GLN A 15 10.50 -15.19 -14.31
CA GLN A 15 9.11 -14.80 -14.56
C GLN A 15 8.70 -13.58 -13.72
N ILE A 16 9.12 -13.52 -12.46
CA ILE A 16 8.87 -12.37 -11.57
C ILE A 16 9.54 -11.12 -12.15
N GLU A 17 10.82 -11.21 -12.52
CA GLU A 17 11.57 -10.09 -13.11
C GLU A 17 10.96 -9.63 -14.44
N PHE A 18 10.53 -10.58 -15.29
CA PHE A 18 9.91 -10.28 -16.57
C PHE A 18 8.59 -9.53 -16.40
N ASN A 19 7.70 -10.01 -15.52
CA ASN A 19 6.40 -9.39 -15.28
C ASN A 19 6.55 -7.96 -14.73
N TRP A 20 7.45 -7.77 -13.76
CA TRP A 20 7.71 -6.45 -13.18
C TRP A 20 8.24 -5.48 -14.25
N LYS A 21 9.20 -5.92 -15.08
CA LYS A 21 9.77 -5.10 -16.16
C LYS A 21 8.76 -4.75 -17.26
N ILE A 22 7.78 -5.62 -17.53
CA ILE A 22 6.67 -5.26 -18.43
C ILE A 22 5.88 -4.09 -17.84
N PHE A 23 5.52 -4.19 -16.56
CA PHE A 23 4.74 -3.15 -15.89
C PHE A 23 5.49 -1.80 -15.86
N GLU A 24 6.79 -1.81 -15.52
CA GLU A 24 7.67 -0.63 -15.54
C GLU A 24 7.73 0.01 -16.93
N LYS A 25 7.93 -0.80 -17.97
CA LYS A 25 8.01 -0.28 -19.35
C LYS A 25 6.72 0.35 -19.84
N SER A 26 5.57 -0.11 -19.35
CA SER A 26 4.25 0.41 -19.77
C SER A 26 4.02 1.88 -19.40
N PHE A 27 4.72 2.40 -18.38
CA PHE A 27 4.64 3.83 -18.02
C PHE A 27 5.58 4.73 -18.84
N GLY A 28 6.52 4.16 -19.61
CA GLY A 28 7.45 4.91 -20.45
C GLY A 28 8.29 5.90 -19.64
N ILE A 29 8.20 7.19 -20.00
CA ILE A 29 8.93 8.27 -19.33
C ILE A 29 8.14 8.97 -18.23
N HIS A 30 6.87 8.59 -18.03
CA HIS A 30 6.04 9.24 -17.02
C HIS A 30 6.61 8.93 -15.63
N PRO A 31 6.79 9.92 -14.75
CA PRO A 31 7.24 9.66 -13.38
C PRO A 31 6.28 8.69 -12.68
N HIS A 32 6.79 7.57 -12.17
CA HIS A 32 5.98 6.55 -11.53
C HIS A 32 6.79 5.77 -10.48
N LEU A 33 6.07 5.08 -9.60
CA LEU A 33 6.61 4.11 -8.66
C LEU A 33 5.69 2.89 -8.65
N ILE A 34 6.26 1.72 -8.93
CA ILE A 34 5.51 0.46 -8.83
C ILE A 34 5.59 -0.03 -7.39
N CYS A 35 4.46 0.00 -6.68
CA CYS A 35 4.33 -0.58 -5.36
C CYS A 35 3.78 -2.01 -5.45
N TYR A 36 4.65 -3.02 -5.35
CA TYR A 36 4.20 -4.41 -5.32
C TYR A 36 3.38 -4.70 -4.06
N ALA A 37 2.16 -5.19 -4.23
CA ALA A 37 1.28 -5.58 -3.13
C ALA A 37 1.83 -6.83 -2.40
N VAL A 38 2.46 -6.62 -1.25
CA VAL A 38 3.19 -7.67 -0.49
C VAL A 38 2.29 -8.83 -0.10
N LYS A 39 1.00 -8.55 0.15
CA LYS A 39 -0.03 -9.54 0.46
C LYS A 39 -0.17 -10.66 -0.59
N ALA A 40 0.27 -10.43 -1.83
CA ALA A 40 0.22 -11.46 -2.89
C ALA A 40 1.25 -12.58 -2.68
N ASN A 41 2.48 -12.24 -2.27
CA ASN A 41 3.53 -13.19 -1.89
C ASN A 41 4.63 -12.48 -1.10
N SER A 42 4.64 -12.67 0.22
CA SER A 42 5.56 -12.01 1.14
C SER A 42 6.82 -12.83 1.47
N ASN A 43 7.17 -13.79 0.60
CA ASN A 43 8.42 -14.54 0.71
C ASN A 43 9.62 -13.60 0.56
N LEU A 44 10.59 -13.67 1.49
CA LEU A 44 11.73 -12.76 1.52
C LEU A 44 12.58 -12.78 0.24
N ALA A 45 12.74 -13.96 -0.39
CA ALA A 45 13.50 -14.05 -1.63
C ALA A 45 12.74 -13.42 -2.82
N VAL A 46 11.41 -13.52 -2.85
CA VAL A 46 10.57 -12.85 -3.86
C VAL A 46 10.65 -11.34 -3.69
N LEU A 47 10.49 -10.84 -2.46
CA LEU A 47 10.61 -9.40 -2.16
C LEU A 47 12.01 -8.87 -2.47
N ASN A 48 13.07 -9.65 -2.19
CA ASN A 48 14.44 -9.26 -2.50
C ASN A 48 14.68 -9.13 -4.01
N VAL A 49 14.12 -10.03 -4.83
CA VAL A 49 14.18 -9.90 -6.30
C VAL A 49 13.55 -8.57 -6.74
N LEU A 50 12.38 -8.22 -6.20
CA LEU A 50 11.69 -6.96 -6.54
C LEU A 50 12.44 -5.72 -6.02
N ALA A 51 13.01 -5.78 -4.81
CA ALA A 51 13.82 -4.71 -4.24
C ALA A 51 15.05 -4.41 -5.12
N ASN A 52 15.75 -5.45 -5.59
CA ASN A 52 16.89 -5.32 -6.50
C ASN A 52 16.53 -4.72 -7.87
N LEU A 53 15.26 -4.78 -8.27
CA LEU A 53 14.75 -4.12 -9.48
C LEU A 53 14.38 -2.64 -9.23
N GLY A 54 14.38 -2.19 -7.98
CA GLY A 54 14.03 -0.82 -7.59
C GLY A 54 12.55 -0.60 -7.26
N SER A 55 11.77 -1.68 -7.14
CA SER A 55 10.35 -1.66 -6.80
C SER A 55 10.09 -0.93 -5.47
N GLY A 56 8.95 -0.24 -5.39
CA GLY A 56 8.29 0.06 -4.13
C GLY A 56 7.40 -1.09 -3.68
N PHE A 57 6.70 -0.90 -2.56
CA PHE A 57 5.87 -1.93 -1.93
C PHE A 57 4.58 -1.35 -1.35
N ASP A 58 3.46 -1.98 -1.62
CA ASP A 58 2.19 -1.72 -0.93
C ASP A 58 2.04 -2.75 0.20
N ILE A 59 2.04 -2.25 1.43
CA ILE A 59 1.97 -3.03 2.65
C ILE A 59 0.65 -2.76 3.37
N VAL A 60 0.13 -3.75 4.09
CA VAL A 60 -1.09 -3.65 4.91
C VAL A 60 -0.85 -3.96 6.38
N SER A 61 0.41 -4.18 6.79
CA SER A 61 0.77 -4.41 8.19
C SER A 61 2.23 -4.06 8.49
N LEU A 62 2.53 -3.87 9.78
CA LEU A 62 3.91 -3.74 10.27
C LEU A 62 4.77 -4.97 9.91
N GLY A 63 4.21 -6.18 9.98
CA GLY A 63 4.94 -7.39 9.62
C GLY A 63 5.35 -7.46 8.14
N GLU A 64 4.57 -6.84 7.25
CA GLU A 64 4.95 -6.71 5.84
C GLU A 64 6.04 -5.65 5.64
N LEU A 65 5.97 -4.52 6.36
CA LEU A 65 7.06 -3.52 6.37
C LEU A 65 8.39 -4.15 6.80
N GLU A 66 8.37 -4.92 7.89
CA GLU A 66 9.55 -5.62 8.41
C GLU A 66 10.09 -6.64 7.41
N ARG A 67 9.22 -7.33 6.66
CA ARG A 67 9.64 -8.24 5.58
C ARG A 67 10.27 -7.50 4.41
N VAL A 68 9.74 -6.34 4.04
CA VAL A 68 10.33 -5.49 2.98
C VAL A 68 11.74 -5.06 3.39
N ILE A 69 11.89 -4.53 4.60
CA ILE A 69 13.19 -4.11 5.17
C ILE A 69 14.16 -5.29 5.21
N ALA A 70 13.74 -6.45 5.75
CA ALA A 70 14.56 -7.65 5.82
C ALA A 70 14.98 -8.19 4.45
N SER A 71 14.23 -7.85 3.39
CA SER A 71 14.52 -8.23 2.01
C SER A 71 15.40 -7.22 1.28
N GLY A 72 15.82 -6.13 1.94
CA GLY A 72 16.62 -5.05 1.36
C GLY A 72 15.79 -4.03 0.56
N GLY A 73 14.47 -4.02 0.74
CA GLY A 73 13.60 -2.98 0.18
C GLY A 73 13.75 -1.65 0.91
N ASP A 74 13.54 -0.56 0.19
CA ASP A 74 13.59 0.80 0.73
C ASP A 74 12.26 1.19 1.37
N PRO A 75 12.21 1.45 2.70
CA PRO A 75 11.00 1.93 3.36
C PRO A 75 10.44 3.19 2.73
N GLY A 76 11.28 4.09 2.24
CA GLY A 76 10.88 5.33 1.56
C GLY A 76 10.12 5.11 0.25
N LYS A 77 10.00 3.85 -0.20
CA LYS A 77 9.16 3.42 -1.33
C LYS A 77 7.98 2.53 -0.90
N CYS A 78 7.65 2.51 0.39
CA CYS A 78 6.50 1.78 0.92
C CYS A 78 5.28 2.68 1.07
N VAL A 79 4.15 2.28 0.49
CA VAL A 79 2.84 2.84 0.82
C VAL A 79 2.14 1.90 1.81
N PHE A 80 1.56 2.46 2.86
CA PHE A 80 0.91 1.68 3.91
C PHE A 80 -0.60 1.83 3.83
N SER A 81 -1.26 0.80 3.30
CA SER A 81 -2.70 0.66 3.16
C SER A 81 -3.34 -0.11 4.32
N GLY A 82 -4.67 -0.28 4.27
CA GLY A 82 -5.42 -1.16 5.19
C GLY A 82 -6.15 -0.42 6.31
N VAL A 83 -7.33 -0.91 6.66
CA VAL A 83 -8.35 -0.19 7.45
C VAL A 83 -8.12 -0.18 8.97
N ALA A 84 -7.06 -0.83 9.46
CA ALA A 84 -6.90 -1.14 10.89
C ALA A 84 -5.47 -0.90 11.41
N LYS A 85 -4.80 0.16 10.92
CA LYS A 85 -3.46 0.52 11.39
C LYS A 85 -3.52 0.89 12.88
N THR A 86 -2.69 0.21 13.68
CA THR A 86 -2.56 0.47 15.11
C THR A 86 -1.58 1.63 15.35
N GLU A 87 -1.66 2.28 16.51
CA GLU A 87 -0.68 3.32 16.88
C GLU A 87 0.76 2.81 16.81
N ASN A 88 1.01 1.57 17.21
CA ASN A 88 2.34 0.96 17.12
C ASN A 88 2.80 0.82 15.66
N SER A 89 1.92 0.35 14.76
CA SER A 89 2.29 0.23 13.34
C SER A 89 2.49 1.60 12.69
N ILE A 90 1.70 2.60 13.06
CA ILE A 90 1.86 3.98 12.58
C ILE A 90 3.19 4.56 13.06
N ARG A 91 3.48 4.46 14.36
CA ARG A 91 4.73 4.94 14.97
C ARG A 91 5.94 4.33 14.29
N LYS A 92 5.95 3.01 14.10
CA LYS A 92 7.05 2.32 13.41
C LYS A 92 7.18 2.73 11.96
N ALA A 93 6.10 2.85 11.23
CA ALA A 93 6.14 3.31 9.84
C ALA A 93 6.68 4.75 9.71
N LEU A 94 6.33 5.65 10.64
CA LEU A 94 6.92 6.99 10.70
C LEU A 94 8.41 6.97 11.05
N GLU A 95 8.82 6.16 12.05
CA GLU A 95 10.22 5.99 12.43
C GLU A 95 11.09 5.44 11.27
N TYR A 96 10.53 4.55 10.45
CA TYR A 96 11.20 4.03 9.25
C TYR A 96 11.15 4.97 8.04
N GLY A 97 10.34 6.03 8.09
CA GLY A 97 10.21 6.98 6.98
C GLY A 97 9.56 6.37 5.74
N ILE A 98 8.37 5.77 5.88
CA ILE A 98 7.63 5.26 4.71
C ILE A 98 7.23 6.38 3.74
N TYR A 99 6.92 6.02 2.49
CA TYR A 99 6.50 6.98 1.46
C TYR A 99 5.20 7.70 1.85
N CYS A 100 4.17 6.93 2.25
CA CYS A 100 2.83 7.49 2.49
C CYS A 100 1.94 6.49 3.24
N PHE A 101 1.06 6.98 4.12
CA PHE A 101 -0.10 6.23 4.60
C PHE A 101 -1.31 6.45 3.68
N ASN A 102 -1.89 5.36 3.18
CA ASN A 102 -3.20 5.41 2.53
C ASN A 102 -4.27 5.30 3.62
N VAL A 103 -4.85 6.43 3.98
CA VAL A 103 -5.84 6.59 5.06
C VAL A 103 -7.22 6.16 4.58
N GLU A 104 -7.92 5.37 5.39
CA GLU A 104 -9.19 4.73 5.02
C GLU A 104 -10.37 5.22 5.87
N SER A 105 -10.15 6.03 6.91
CA SER A 105 -11.22 6.65 7.72
C SER A 105 -10.78 7.94 8.43
N GLU A 106 -11.76 8.73 8.89
CA GLU A 106 -11.50 9.93 9.71
C GLU A 106 -10.79 9.58 11.04
N ASP A 107 -11.25 8.54 11.74
CA ASP A 107 -10.61 8.08 13.00
C ASP A 107 -9.16 7.64 12.79
N GLU A 108 -8.84 7.09 11.63
CA GLU A 108 -7.46 6.73 11.29
C GLU A 108 -6.61 7.98 11.03
N LEU A 109 -7.13 8.99 10.34
CA LEU A 109 -6.44 10.26 10.13
C LEU A 109 -6.04 10.89 11.47
N ASP A 110 -6.98 10.92 12.41
CA ASP A 110 -6.80 11.50 13.75
C ASP A 110 -5.76 10.72 14.56
N ARG A 111 -5.77 9.39 14.42
CA ARG A 111 -4.77 8.52 15.04
C ARG A 111 -3.37 8.78 14.46
N ILE A 112 -3.25 8.94 13.15
CA ILE A 112 -1.97 9.24 12.48
C ILE A 112 -1.46 10.60 12.94
N GLU A 113 -2.31 11.62 12.93
CA GLU A 113 -1.98 12.98 13.39
C GLU A 113 -1.49 12.97 14.84
N SER A 114 -2.21 12.29 15.75
CA SER A 114 -1.82 12.17 17.15
C SER A 114 -0.44 11.53 17.34
N VAL A 115 -0.17 10.43 16.62
CA VAL A 115 1.13 9.76 16.69
C VAL A 115 2.24 10.65 16.09
N ALA A 116 1.99 11.28 14.94
CA ALA A 116 2.94 12.19 14.28
C ALA A 116 3.28 13.39 15.17
N SER A 117 2.28 13.98 15.82
CA SER A 117 2.43 15.05 16.81
C SER A 117 3.30 14.61 17.98
N SER A 118 3.07 13.40 18.52
CA SER A 118 3.89 12.84 19.61
C SER A 118 5.37 12.64 19.22
N LEU A 119 5.64 12.42 17.94
CA LEU A 119 6.98 12.24 17.38
C LEU A 119 7.59 13.55 16.86
N ARG A 120 6.80 14.63 16.77
CA ARG A 120 7.18 15.92 16.16
C ARG A 120 7.64 15.76 14.70
N VAL A 121 6.90 14.98 13.93
CA VAL A 121 7.11 14.78 12.49
C VAL A 121 5.86 15.16 11.69
N HIS A 122 6.02 15.31 10.39
CA HIS A 122 4.90 15.40 9.45
C HIS A 122 4.65 14.01 8.86
N ALA A 123 3.44 13.48 9.01
CA ALA A 123 3.07 12.20 8.43
C ALA A 123 2.62 12.38 6.98
N PRO A 124 3.28 11.75 6.00
CA PRO A 124 2.82 11.79 4.61
C PRO A 124 1.56 10.92 4.47
N ILE A 125 0.48 11.52 3.96
CA ILE A 125 -0.82 10.87 3.81
C ILE A 125 -1.41 11.03 2.41
N SER A 126 -2.12 10.00 2.01
CA SER A 126 -3.15 10.02 0.97
C SER A 126 -4.45 9.55 1.59
N ILE A 127 -5.58 9.87 0.95
CA ILE A 127 -6.88 9.35 1.37
C ILE A 127 -7.40 8.42 0.30
N ARG A 128 -7.80 7.22 0.71
CA ARG A 128 -8.43 6.25 -0.18
C ARG A 128 -9.87 6.64 -0.40
N VAL A 129 -10.19 7.01 -1.63
CA VAL A 129 -11.54 7.37 -2.05
C VAL A 129 -12.21 6.14 -2.64
N ASN A 130 -13.43 5.88 -2.20
CA ASN A 130 -14.31 4.93 -2.83
C ASN A 130 -15.07 5.66 -3.96
N PRO A 131 -14.80 5.35 -5.24
CA PRO A 131 -15.40 6.06 -6.36
C PRO A 131 -16.85 5.65 -6.65
N ASP A 132 -17.44 4.74 -5.85
CA ASP A 132 -18.79 4.21 -6.04
C ASP A 132 -18.98 3.57 -7.44
N VAL A 133 -17.99 2.76 -7.83
CA VAL A 133 -17.98 2.03 -9.11
C VAL A 133 -18.12 0.54 -8.82
N ASP A 134 -19.15 -0.08 -9.39
CA ASP A 134 -19.29 -1.53 -9.38
C ASP A 134 -18.19 -2.16 -10.26
N ALA A 135 -17.20 -2.78 -9.61
CA ALA A 135 -16.10 -3.46 -10.28
C ALA A 135 -16.51 -4.75 -11.02
N LYS A 136 -17.82 -5.11 -11.03
CA LYS A 136 -18.40 -6.28 -11.73
C LYS A 136 -17.62 -7.57 -11.51
N THR A 137 -17.03 -7.72 -10.33
CA THR A 137 -16.20 -8.85 -9.90
C THR A 137 -16.88 -9.59 -8.74
N HIS A 138 -16.28 -10.68 -8.26
CA HIS A 138 -16.88 -11.50 -7.21
C HIS A 138 -17.14 -10.68 -5.93
N PRO A 139 -18.30 -10.82 -5.26
CA PRO A 139 -18.68 -9.98 -4.11
C PRO A 139 -17.69 -9.91 -2.94
N TYR A 140 -16.80 -10.90 -2.77
CA TYR A 140 -15.80 -10.91 -1.68
C TYR A 140 -14.53 -10.11 -2.01
N ILE A 141 -14.33 -9.70 -3.26
CA ILE A 141 -13.14 -8.95 -3.74
C ILE A 141 -13.50 -7.65 -4.45
N SER A 142 -14.79 -7.31 -4.53
CA SER A 142 -15.26 -5.99 -4.94
C SER A 142 -15.11 -5.05 -3.75
N THR A 143 -14.23 -4.05 -3.85
CA THR A 143 -13.98 -3.07 -2.77
C THR A 143 -14.57 -1.69 -3.06
N GLY A 144 -15.17 -1.48 -4.23
CA GLY A 144 -15.66 -0.18 -4.72
C GLY A 144 -17.16 0.13 -4.55
N LEU A 145 -17.94 -0.72 -3.87
CA LEU A 145 -19.34 -0.42 -3.52
C LEU A 145 -19.43 0.35 -2.18
N THR A 146 -20.44 1.20 -2.02
CA THR A 146 -20.69 2.02 -0.81
C THR A 146 -20.83 1.21 0.49
N GLU A 147 -21.16 -0.09 0.39
CA GLU A 147 -21.29 -1.01 1.53
C GLU A 147 -19.95 -1.60 2.00
N ASN A 148 -18.84 -1.31 1.31
CA ASN A 148 -17.54 -1.85 1.66
C ASN A 148 -16.82 -0.99 2.69
N LYS A 149 -16.15 -1.67 3.64
CA LYS A 149 -15.34 -1.06 4.70
C LYS A 149 -14.10 -0.28 4.22
N PHE A 150 -13.91 -0.11 2.91
CA PHE A 150 -12.69 0.40 2.30
C PHE A 150 -12.92 1.78 1.71
N GLY A 151 -12.01 2.69 2.05
CA GLY A 151 -12.04 4.09 1.68
C GLY A 151 -13.22 4.86 2.27
N VAL A 152 -13.29 6.12 1.90
CA VAL A 152 -14.37 7.03 2.26
C VAL A 152 -15.05 7.59 1.00
N SER A 153 -16.26 8.13 1.16
CA SER A 153 -16.92 8.82 0.04
C SER A 153 -16.14 10.07 -0.39
N VAL A 154 -16.43 10.58 -1.58
CA VAL A 154 -15.77 11.78 -2.13
C VAL A 154 -15.97 12.99 -1.19
N GLU A 155 -17.15 13.14 -0.61
CA GLU A 155 -17.49 14.25 0.31
C GLU A 155 -16.69 14.18 1.60
N VAL A 156 -16.54 12.98 2.16
CA VAL A 156 -15.75 12.73 3.36
C VAL A 156 -14.26 12.94 3.06
N ALA A 157 -13.75 12.43 1.95
CA ALA A 157 -12.37 12.65 1.52
C ALA A 157 -12.04 14.14 1.39
N LEU A 158 -12.93 14.93 0.78
CA LEU A 158 -12.74 16.38 0.67
C LEU A 158 -12.65 17.05 2.04
N SER A 159 -13.47 16.61 3.00
CA SER A 159 -13.47 17.14 4.38
C SER A 159 -12.19 16.77 5.12
N MET A 160 -11.73 15.52 4.98
CA MET A 160 -10.46 15.03 5.52
C MET A 160 -9.25 15.75 4.91
N TYR A 161 -9.22 16.00 3.59
CA TYR A 161 -8.14 16.80 2.98
C TYR A 161 -8.09 18.23 3.51
N LYS A 162 -9.25 18.87 3.71
CA LYS A 162 -9.30 20.21 4.33
C LYS A 162 -8.76 20.18 5.76
N LYS A 163 -9.10 19.15 6.54
CA LYS A 163 -8.53 18.95 7.88
C LYS A 163 -7.02 18.77 7.84
N ALA A 164 -6.52 17.86 6.99
CA ALA A 164 -5.10 17.59 6.85
C ALA A 164 -4.31 18.83 6.42
N ASN A 165 -4.85 19.67 5.53
CA ASN A 165 -4.23 20.92 5.09
C ASN A 165 -4.13 22.00 6.19
N LEU A 166 -4.92 21.89 7.27
CA LEU A 166 -4.86 22.78 8.43
C LEU A 166 -4.01 22.22 9.58
N SER A 167 -3.49 21.00 9.44
CA SER A 167 -2.68 20.33 10.44
C SER A 167 -1.20 20.67 10.30
N ASP A 168 -0.53 20.90 11.44
CA ASP A 168 0.92 21.05 11.49
C ASP A 168 1.65 19.69 11.52
N ASN A 169 0.94 18.55 11.52
CA ASN A 169 1.53 17.22 11.67
C ASN A 169 1.18 16.25 10.54
N LEU A 170 0.40 16.69 9.55
CA LEU A 170 0.05 15.91 8.37
C LEU A 170 0.59 16.59 7.11
N GLU A 171 1.01 15.80 6.13
CA GLU A 171 1.45 16.26 4.82
C GLU A 171 0.67 15.52 3.73
N VAL A 172 -0.16 16.25 2.98
CA VAL A 172 -0.94 15.67 1.89
C VAL A 172 -0.02 15.44 0.69
N CYS A 173 0.19 14.18 0.30
CA CYS A 173 1.10 13.82 -0.79
C CYS A 173 0.42 13.03 -1.93
N GLY A 174 -0.87 12.71 -1.84
CA GLY A 174 -1.56 12.02 -2.92
C GLY A 174 -3.03 11.72 -2.67
N LEU A 175 -3.60 10.97 -3.62
CA LEU A 175 -4.95 10.41 -3.62
C LEU A 175 -4.81 8.91 -3.89
N ASP A 176 -5.57 8.08 -3.17
CA ASP A 176 -5.60 6.63 -3.39
C ASP A 176 -6.99 6.16 -3.81
N TYR A 177 -7.05 5.11 -4.63
CA TYR A 177 -8.27 4.35 -4.89
C TYR A 177 -7.92 2.94 -5.34
N HIS A 178 -8.73 1.97 -4.91
CA HIS A 178 -8.61 0.58 -5.32
C HIS A 178 -10.01 -0.01 -5.46
N ILE A 179 -10.40 -0.27 -6.71
CA ILE A 179 -11.76 -0.68 -7.10
C ILE A 179 -12.00 -2.19 -6.95
N GLY A 180 -10.95 -3.01 -6.99
CA GLY A 180 -11.05 -4.46 -6.77
C GLY A 180 -9.88 -5.24 -7.37
N SER A 181 -10.01 -6.57 -7.34
CA SER A 181 -9.03 -7.52 -7.87
C SER A 181 -9.63 -8.40 -8.97
N GLN A 182 -8.76 -8.96 -9.82
CA GLN A 182 -9.12 -9.84 -10.94
C GLN A 182 -10.09 -9.19 -11.94
N ILE A 183 -9.83 -7.93 -12.28
CA ILE A 183 -10.63 -7.17 -13.25
C ILE A 183 -10.25 -7.62 -14.66
N THR A 184 -11.24 -8.03 -15.45
CA THR A 184 -11.05 -8.55 -16.82
C THR A 184 -11.68 -7.68 -17.90
N ASP A 185 -12.26 -6.53 -17.52
CA ASP A 185 -12.95 -5.59 -18.40
C ASP A 185 -12.52 -4.15 -18.05
N LEU A 186 -12.42 -3.26 -19.06
CA LEU A 186 -11.89 -1.89 -18.91
C LEU A 186 -12.95 -0.84 -19.31
#